data_AF-A0A821S4I2-F1
#
_entry.id   AF-A0A821S4I2-F1
#
_cell.length_a   1.000
_cell.length_b   1.000
_cell.length_c   1.000
_cell.angle_alpha   90.00
_cell.angle_beta   90.00
_cell.angle_gamma   90.00
#
_symmetry.space_group_name_H-M   'P 1'
#
loop_
_entity.id
_entity.type
_entity.pdbx_description
1 polymer ?
#
loop_
_entity_poly.entity_id
_entity_poly.type
_entity_poly.pdbx_seq_one_letter_code
_entity_poly.pdbx_strand_id
1 'polypeptide(L)'
;MMNIIILLLVVGYHIHDVDGYGVRGQTTWQIILCKFSDSPTPQYTPAAIKEKFLNRGTGGIADYWHDISNGLINFGSSSVNG
;
A
#
# COMPACT_ATOMS: atom_id res chain seq x y z
N MET A 1 16.94 30.68 -26.67
CA MET A 1 15.54 30.22 -26.50
C MET A 1 15.57 28.70 -26.57
N MET A 2 15.34 28.05 -25.43
CA MET A 2 15.68 26.65 -25.15
C MET A 2 14.41 25.81 -25.22
N ASN A 3 14.26 24.97 -26.26
CA ASN A 3 13.18 24.00 -26.36
C ASN A 3 13.68 22.65 -25.82
N ILE A 4 13.17 22.26 -24.65
CA ILE A 4 13.31 20.90 -24.11
C ILE A 4 12.12 20.09 -24.62
N ILE A 5 12.39 19.10 -25.48
CA ILE A 5 11.44 18.08 -25.89
C ILE A 5 11.63 16.89 -24.94
N ILE A 6 10.66 16.66 -24.05
CA ILE A 6 10.63 15.45 -23.22
C ILE A 6 10.14 14.30 -24.11
N LEU A 7 11.09 13.51 -24.62
CA LEU A 7 10.81 12.31 -25.38
C LEU A 7 10.42 11.20 -24.38
N LEU A 8 9.12 10.98 -24.20
CA LEU A 8 8.57 9.90 -23.38
C LEU A 8 8.71 8.59 -24.16
N LEU A 9 9.93 8.05 -24.21
CA LEU A 9 10.19 6.69 -24.68
C LEU A 9 9.60 5.73 -23.64
N VAL A 10 8.38 5.26 -23.88
CA VAL A 10 7.84 4.06 -23.24
C VAL A 10 8.64 2.89 -23.82
N VAL A 11 9.85 2.69 -23.30
CA VAL A 11 10.53 1.41 -23.42
C VAL A 11 9.71 0.46 -22.59
N GLY A 12 8.90 -0.36 -23.26
CA GLY A 12 8.24 -1.48 -22.62
C GLY A 12 9.30 -2.35 -21.97
N TYR A 13 9.45 -2.24 -20.66
CA TYR A 13 10.29 -3.14 -19.90
C TYR A 13 9.74 -4.55 -20.12
N HIS A 14 10.54 -5.41 -20.75
CA HIS A 14 10.37 -6.85 -20.63
C HIS A 14 10.46 -7.16 -19.14
N ILE A 15 9.30 -7.34 -18.51
CA ILE A 15 9.20 -7.95 -17.20
C ILE A 15 9.65 -9.39 -17.43
N HIS A 16 10.86 -9.72 -16.98
CA HIS A 16 11.24 -11.11 -16.79
C HIS A 16 10.16 -11.72 -15.89
N ASP A 17 9.54 -12.80 -16.33
CA ASP A 17 8.53 -13.54 -15.57
C ASP A 17 9.11 -13.91 -14.20
N VAL A 18 8.82 -13.07 -13.21
CA VAL A 18 8.68 -13.53 -11.83
C VAL A 18 7.30 -14.17 -11.82
N ASP A 19 7.24 -15.49 -11.64
CA ASP A 19 6.01 -16.23 -11.37
C ASP A 19 5.43 -15.80 -10.00
N GLY A 20 5.05 -14.54 -9.91
CA GLY A 20 4.18 -14.00 -8.88
C GLY A 20 2.83 -13.83 -9.53
N TYR A 21 1.80 -14.51 -9.01
CA TYR A 21 0.42 -14.18 -9.36
C TYR A 21 0.24 -12.68 -9.11
N GLY A 22 0.09 -11.90 -10.19
CA GLY A 22 -0.15 -10.47 -10.09
C GLY A 22 -1.43 -10.26 -9.29
N VAL A 23 -1.29 -9.84 -8.04
CA VAL A 23 -2.45 -9.58 -7.19
C VAL A 23 -3.14 -8.33 -7.73
N ARG A 24 -4.29 -8.52 -8.35
CA ARG A 24 -5.11 -7.46 -8.95
C ARG A 24 -6.45 -7.44 -8.26
N GLY A 25 -6.98 -6.24 -8.04
CA GLY A 25 -8.27 -6.02 -7.39
C GLY A 25 -8.18 -6.00 -5.87
N GLN A 26 -9.21 -6.54 -5.23
CA GLN A 26 -9.39 -6.44 -3.79
C GLN A 26 -8.40 -7.35 -3.06
N THR A 27 -7.39 -6.73 -2.47
CA THR A 27 -6.34 -7.41 -1.71
C THR A 27 -6.65 -7.22 -0.23
N THR A 28 -7.29 -8.23 0.37
CA THR A 28 -7.72 -8.14 1.77
C THR A 28 -6.59 -8.56 2.71
N TRP A 29 -6.16 -7.63 3.56
CA TRP A 29 -5.17 -7.88 4.60
C TRP A 29 -5.82 -7.94 5.99
N GLN A 30 -5.26 -8.82 6.83
CA GLN A 30 -5.58 -8.89 8.24
C GLN A 30 -4.37 -8.38 9.02
N ILE A 31 -4.53 -7.24 9.69
CA ILE A 31 -3.49 -6.67 10.55
C ILE A 31 -3.83 -7.05 11.99
N ILE A 32 -2.91 -7.78 12.63
CA ILE A 32 -3.07 -8.21 14.02
C ILE A 32 -2.16 -7.34 14.89
N LEU A 33 -2.76 -6.67 15.87
CA LEU A 33 -2.04 -5.88 16.87
C LEU A 33 -1.81 -6.75 18.10
N CYS A 34 -0.55 -6.87 18.50
CA CYS A 34 -0.16 -7.60 19.69
C CYS A 34 0.50 -6.65 20.68
N LYS A 35 0.26 -6.87 21.98
CA LYS A 35 1.04 -6.23 23.05
C LYS A 35 1.70 -7.30 23.91
N PHE A 36 2.90 -7.00 24.42
CA PHE A 36 3.50 -7.82 25.47
C PHE A 36 2.90 -7.45 26.83
N SER A 37 2.93 -8.39 27.77
CA SER A 37 2.33 -8.20 29.11
C SER A 37 3.02 -7.15 29.95
N ASP A 38 4.29 -6.88 29.68
CA ASP A 38 5.16 -5.90 30.34
C ASP A 38 5.25 -4.56 29.58
N SER A 39 4.55 -4.43 28.44
CA SER A 39 4.58 -3.21 27.64
C SER A 39 3.64 -2.13 28.17
N PRO A 40 4.03 -0.85 28.07
CA PRO A 40 3.16 0.27 28.42
C PRO A 40 1.96 0.36 27.46
N THR A 41 0.97 1.19 27.83
CA THR A 41 -0.21 1.45 27.01
C THR A 41 0.19 1.89 25.59
N PRO A 42 -0.36 1.26 24.53
CA PRO A 42 -0.08 1.66 23.16
C PRO A 42 -0.43 3.13 22.90
N GLN A 43 0.45 3.84 22.19
CA GLN A 43 0.25 5.25 21.83
C GLN A 43 -0.91 5.45 20.84
N TYR A 44 -1.24 4.42 20.04
CA TYR A 44 -2.25 4.49 18.99
C TYR A 44 -3.34 3.45 19.22
N THR A 45 -4.58 3.87 18.94
CA THR A 45 -5.72 2.96 18.94
C THR A 45 -5.73 2.11 17.66
N PRO A 46 -6.37 0.93 17.67
CA PRO A 46 -6.55 0.14 16.44
C PRO A 46 -7.21 0.93 15.31
N ALA A 47 -8.15 1.83 15.63
CA ALA A 47 -8.80 2.70 14.66
C ALA A 47 -7.82 3.69 14.01
N ALA A 48 -6.94 4.32 14.80
CA ALA A 48 -5.92 5.23 14.28
C ALA A 48 -4.89 4.49 13.39
N ILE A 49 -4.55 3.25 13.73
CA ILE A 49 -3.71 2.40 12.89
C ILE A 49 -4.44 2.05 11.59
N LYS A 50 -5.71 1.65 11.65
CA LYS A 50 -6.52 1.36 10.46
C LYS A 50 -6.56 2.56 9.52
N GLU A 51 -6.81 3.75 10.05
CA GLU A 51 -6.86 4.97 9.26
C GLU A 51 -5.53 5.23 8.54
N LYS A 52 -4.39 5.16 9.24
CA LYS A 52 -3.07 5.41 8.65
C LYS A 52 -2.60 4.32 7.67
N PHE A 53 -2.96 3.07 7.89
CA PHE A 53 -2.42 1.95 7.11
C PHE A 53 -3.31 1.55 5.94
N LEU A 54 -4.63 1.61 6.11
CA LEU A 54 -5.59 1.02 5.17
C LEU A 54 -6.40 2.06 4.39
N ASN A 55 -6.47 3.33 4.84
CA ASN A 55 -7.17 4.38 4.11
C ASN A 55 -6.23 5.14 3.17
N ARG A 56 -6.76 5.47 1.97
CA ARG A 56 -6.09 6.33 1.00
C ARG A 56 -6.09 7.80 1.44
N GLY A 57 -5.13 8.57 0.93
CA GLY A 57 -4.98 10.01 1.18
C GLY A 57 -4.29 10.34 2.50
N THR A 58 -3.64 9.37 3.13
CA THR A 58 -2.93 9.53 4.41
C THR A 58 -1.41 9.57 4.26
N GLY A 59 -0.90 9.32 3.04
CA GLY A 59 0.52 9.10 2.75
C GLY A 59 1.03 7.75 3.28
N GLY A 60 0.11 6.82 3.57
CA GLY A 60 0.40 5.56 4.23
C GLY A 60 0.62 4.38 3.27
N ILE A 61 0.57 3.17 3.82
CA ILE A 61 0.75 1.93 3.06
C ILE A 61 -0.29 1.78 1.95
N ALA A 62 -1.53 2.19 2.20
CA ALA A 62 -2.59 2.18 1.20
C ALA A 62 -2.24 3.01 -0.05
N ASP A 63 -1.66 4.19 0.15
CA ASP A 63 -1.26 5.07 -0.96
C ASP A 63 -0.02 4.53 -1.68
N TYR A 64 0.97 4.03 -0.94
CA TYR A 64 2.15 3.40 -1.52
C TYR A 64 1.78 2.28 -2.51
N TRP A 65 0.97 1.32 -2.06
CA TRP A 65 0.56 0.20 -2.94
C TRP A 65 -0.37 0.64 -4.06
N HIS A 66 -1.19 1.66 -3.83
CA HIS A 66 -2.00 2.24 -4.90
C HIS A 66 -1.10 2.79 -6.02
N ASP A 67 -0.08 3.57 -5.67
CA ASP A 67 0.81 4.22 -6.64
C ASP A 67 1.68 3.21 -7.38
N ILE A 68 2.37 2.29 -6.66
CA ILE A 68 3.28 1.35 -7.32
C ILE A 68 2.56 0.28 -8.15
N SER A 69 1.29 0.00 -7.83
CA SER A 69 0.49 -0.95 -8.59
C SER A 69 -0.33 -0.29 -9.71
N ASN A 70 -0.18 1.02 -9.95
CA ASN A 70 -1.03 1.79 -10.86
C ASN A 70 -2.54 1.60 -10.56
N GLY A 71 -2.89 1.56 -9.28
CA GLY A 71 -4.24 1.40 -8.78
C GLY A 71 -4.80 -0.02 -8.81
N LEU A 72 -3.98 -1.02 -9.13
CA LEU A 72 -4.42 -2.42 -9.20
C LEU A 72 -4.64 -3.05 -7.81
N ILE A 73 -3.97 -2.56 -6.77
CA ILE A 73 -4.14 -3.04 -5.39
C ILE A 73 -5.05 -2.10 -4.62
N ASN A 74 -6.05 -2.69 -3.93
CA ASN A 74 -6.95 -1.98 -3.03
C ASN A 74 -7.19 -2.77 -1.74
N PHE A 75 -7.11 -2.08 -0.60
CA PHE A 75 -7.29 -2.65 0.75
C PHE A 75 -8.69 -2.48 1.33
N GLY A 76 -9.70 -2.07 0.56
CA GLY A 76 -11.03 -1.68 1.07
C GLY A 76 -11.76 -2.71 1.95
N SER A 77 -11.41 -4.01 1.89
CA SER A 77 -11.96 -5.07 2.77
C SER A 77 -11.04 -5.48 3.92
N SER A 78 -9.92 -4.80 4.10
CA SER A 78 -8.93 -5.12 5.13
C SER A 78 -9.38 -4.68 6.52
N SER A 79 -8.90 -5.39 7.54
CA SER A 79 -9.23 -5.08 8.94
C SER A 79 -8.00 -5.10 9.84
N VAL A 80 -8.11 -4.32 10.93
CA VAL A 80 -7.15 -4.29 12.02
C VAL A 80 -7.84 -4.86 13.25
N ASN A 81 -7.25 -5.88 13.86
CA ASN A 81 -7.76 -6.58 15.03
C ASN A 81 -6.67 -6.67 16.10
N GLY A 82 -7.03 -6.53 17.38
CA GLY A 82 -6.12 -6.70 18.50
C GLY A 82 -6.62 -6.04 19.77
#